data_AF-A0A6P7FMB7-F1
#
_entry.id   AF-A0A6P7FMB7-F1
#
_cell.length_a   1.000
_cell.length_b   1.000
_cell.length_c   1.000
_cell.angle_alpha   90.00
_cell.angle_beta   90.00
_cell.angle_gamma   90.00
#
_symmetry.space_group_name_H-M   'P 1'
#
loop_
_entity.id
_entity.type
_entity.pdbx_description
1 polymer ?
#
loop_
_entity_poly.entity_id
_entity_poly.type
_entity_poly.pdbx_seq_one_letter_code
_entity_poly.pdbx_strand_id
1 'polypeptide(L)'
;MSLKMTVVSALLVVLICQSISVSNARDLVVCPDTSLAKTQVYDKEVATTVVGSSIRVRIPDSLFFQNKITCIIILDNLDSQDVPNIEEGGLNENYALISVEPSLTELLSFRIQVYTM
;
A
#
# COMPACT_ATOMS: atom_id res chain seq x y z
N MET A 1 6.31 -51.64 -6.99
CA MET A 1 6.40 -50.66 -5.87
C MET A 1 6.62 -49.23 -6.38
N SER A 2 5.99 -48.84 -7.51
CA SER A 2 6.30 -47.58 -8.22
C SER A 2 5.11 -46.59 -8.26
N LEU A 3 3.87 -47.11 -8.26
CA LEU A 3 2.66 -46.28 -8.37
C LEU A 3 2.39 -45.38 -7.15
N LYS A 4 2.80 -45.82 -5.94
CA LYS A 4 2.59 -45.05 -4.69
C LYS A 4 3.47 -43.80 -4.62
N MET A 5 4.64 -43.81 -5.27
CA MET A 5 5.62 -42.72 -5.18
C MET A 5 5.25 -41.54 -6.08
N THR A 6 4.63 -41.80 -7.23
CA THR A 6 4.15 -40.77 -8.17
C THR A 6 2.94 -40.01 -7.64
N VAL A 7 2.03 -40.70 -6.95
CA VAL A 7 0.83 -40.08 -6.35
C VAL A 7 1.22 -39.16 -5.20
N VAL A 8 2.19 -39.55 -4.37
CA VAL A 8 2.70 -38.72 -3.27
C VAL A 8 3.40 -37.46 -3.79
N SER A 9 4.17 -37.59 -4.89
CA SER A 9 4.82 -36.44 -5.53
C SER A 9 3.81 -35.45 -6.11
N ALA A 10 2.77 -35.94 -6.80
CA ALA A 10 1.71 -35.09 -7.35
C ALA A 10 0.91 -34.38 -6.25
N LEU A 11 0.60 -35.06 -5.14
CA LEU A 11 -0.11 -34.48 -4.01
C LEU A 11 0.70 -33.37 -3.33
N LEU A 12 2.02 -33.56 -3.20
CA LEU A 12 2.94 -32.58 -2.62
C LEU A 12 3.01 -31.30 -3.48
N VAL A 13 3.04 -31.44 -4.81
CA VAL A 13 3.04 -30.29 -5.74
C VAL A 13 1.72 -29.50 -5.68
N VAL A 14 0.59 -30.18 -5.54
CA VAL A 14 -0.72 -29.52 -5.36
C VAL A 14 -0.78 -28.76 -4.03
N LEU A 15 -0.24 -29.33 -2.94
CA LEU A 15 -0.15 -28.66 -1.63
C LEU A 15 0.76 -27.43 -1.67
N ILE A 16 1.88 -27.47 -2.40
CA ILE A 16 2.78 -26.33 -2.53
C ILE A 16 2.12 -25.20 -3.35
N CYS A 17 1.39 -25.52 -4.43
CA CYS A 17 0.66 -24.51 -5.20
C CYS A 17 -0.48 -23.82 -4.41
N GLN A 18 -1.06 -24.48 -3.41
CA GLN A 18 -2.07 -23.86 -2.53
C GLN A 18 -1.47 -22.97 -1.44
N SER A 19 -0.16 -23.08 -1.18
CA SER A 19 0.55 -22.25 -0.19
C SER A 19 1.07 -20.93 -0.75
N ILE A 20 0.97 -20.74 -2.07
CA ILE A 20 1.25 -19.45 -2.71
C ILE A 20 -0.01 -18.61 -2.53
N SER A 21 -0.26 -18.18 -1.29
CA SER A 21 -1.18 -17.09 -1.00
C SER A 21 -0.72 -15.93 -1.86
N VAL A 22 -1.57 -15.49 -2.78
CA VAL A 22 -1.30 -14.30 -3.57
C VAL A 22 -1.28 -13.16 -2.56
N SER A 23 -0.08 -12.73 -2.16
CA SER A 23 0.15 -11.48 -1.43
C SER A 23 -0.47 -10.39 -2.30
N ASN A 24 -1.57 -9.82 -1.82
CA ASN A 24 -2.36 -8.82 -2.51
C ASN A 24 -2.17 -7.48 -1.80
N ALA A 25 -0.96 -7.15 -1.34
CA ALA A 25 -0.60 -5.84 -0.84
C ALA A 25 -1.15 -4.80 -1.84
N ARG A 26 -2.16 -4.05 -1.39
CA ARG A 26 -2.88 -3.12 -2.25
C ARG A 26 -2.18 -1.78 -2.18
N ASP A 27 -0.97 -1.73 -2.72
CA ASP A 27 -0.22 -0.50 -2.89
C ASP A 27 -1.00 0.48 -3.78
N LEU A 28 -0.97 1.75 -3.42
CA LEU A 28 -1.48 2.83 -4.28
C LEU A 28 -0.30 3.63 -4.84
N VAL A 29 -0.08 3.52 -6.15
CA VAL A 29 0.93 4.30 -6.87
C VAL A 29 0.23 5.24 -7.84
N VAL A 30 0.27 6.54 -7.54
CA VAL A 30 -0.33 7.60 -8.35
C VAL A 30 0.79 8.49 -8.86
N CYS A 31 1.44 8.04 -9.95
CA CYS A 31 2.62 8.68 -10.54
C CYS A 31 2.49 8.66 -12.08
N PRO A 32 1.73 9.59 -12.69
CA PRO A 32 1.42 9.56 -14.12
C PRO A 32 2.65 9.77 -14.99
N ASP A 33 3.64 10.51 -14.49
CA ASP A 33 4.95 10.69 -15.12
C ASP A 33 6.04 10.65 -14.04
N THR A 34 6.78 9.55 -13.99
CA THR A 34 7.86 9.35 -13.01
C THR A 34 9.03 10.30 -13.22
N SER A 35 9.18 10.91 -14.41
CA SER A 35 10.22 11.91 -14.67
C SER A 35 10.00 13.23 -13.92
N LEU A 36 8.76 13.47 -13.45
CA LEU A 36 8.39 14.63 -12.65
C LEU A 36 8.51 14.40 -11.13
N ALA A 37 8.78 13.17 -10.70
CA ALA A 37 8.97 12.79 -9.29
C ALA A 37 10.43 13.05 -8.84
N LYS A 38 10.85 14.32 -8.85
CA LYS A 38 12.26 14.70 -8.66
C LYS A 38 12.69 14.80 -7.21
N THR A 39 11.84 15.39 -6.37
CA THR A 39 12.16 15.70 -4.98
C THR A 39 11.17 15.01 -4.07
N GLN A 40 11.64 14.09 -3.22
CA GLN A 40 10.82 13.50 -2.17
C GLN A 40 10.64 14.54 -1.05
N VAL A 41 9.41 14.99 -0.85
CA VAL A 41 9.08 16.04 0.15
C VAL A 41 8.38 15.47 1.38
N TYR A 42 7.98 14.19 1.33
CA TYR A 42 7.35 13.49 2.43
C TYR A 42 7.68 12.00 2.38
N ASP A 43 8.01 11.42 3.53
CA ASP A 43 8.20 9.99 3.75
C ASP A 43 7.83 9.68 5.19
N LYS A 44 6.71 8.98 5.40
CA LYS A 44 6.25 8.65 6.76
C LYS A 44 5.51 7.33 6.76
N GLU A 45 5.82 6.52 7.77
CA GLU A 45 5.00 5.36 8.12
C GLU A 45 3.84 5.81 9.03
N VAL A 46 2.64 5.33 8.71
CA VAL A 46 1.42 5.55 9.48
C VAL A 46 0.81 4.19 9.78
N ALA A 47 0.59 3.90 11.06
CA ALA A 47 0.06 2.63 11.52
C ALA A 47 -1.02 2.82 12.58
N THR A 48 -1.99 1.91 12.61
CA THR A 48 -2.96 1.84 13.70
C THR A 48 -2.41 1.01 14.86
N THR A 49 -2.78 1.38 16.09
CA THR A 49 -2.43 0.61 17.30
C THR A 49 -3.61 -0.20 17.82
N VAL A 50 -4.79 -0.03 17.23
CA VAL A 50 -6.04 -0.67 17.62
C VAL A 50 -6.62 -1.39 16.41
N VAL A 51 -6.93 -2.66 16.59
CA VAL A 51 -7.51 -3.54 15.54
C VAL A 51 -8.82 -2.96 15.04
N GLY A 52 -9.01 -2.93 13.72
CA GLY A 52 -10.22 -2.42 13.07
C GLY A 52 -10.35 -0.89 13.10
N SER A 53 -9.30 -0.16 13.49
CA SER A 53 -9.26 1.30 13.34
C SER A 53 -8.79 1.70 11.95
N SER A 54 -9.34 2.80 11.43
CA SER A 54 -8.93 3.36 10.15
C SER A 54 -7.75 4.31 10.27
N ILE A 55 -7.03 4.46 9.15
CA ILE A 55 -6.02 5.50 8.97
C ILE A 55 -6.68 6.66 8.25
N ARG A 56 -6.51 7.88 8.77
CA ARG A 56 -6.84 9.11 8.06
C ARG A 56 -5.76 10.15 8.31
N VAL A 57 -4.97 10.48 7.30
CA VAL A 57 -3.77 11.31 7.43
C VAL A 57 -3.72 12.40 6.36
N ARG A 58 -3.42 13.62 6.79
CA ARG A 58 -3.19 14.77 5.91
C ARG A 58 -1.70 14.90 5.61
N ILE A 59 -1.38 15.19 4.36
CA ILE A 59 -0.02 15.39 3.88
C ILE A 59 0.08 16.74 3.16
N PRO A 60 1.02 17.63 3.53
CA PRO A 60 1.86 17.54 4.73
C PRO A 60 1.03 17.62 6.02
N ASP A 61 1.61 17.23 7.15
CA ASP A 61 0.96 17.22 8.48
C ASP A 61 0.38 18.59 8.86
N SER A 62 0.94 19.69 8.31
CA SER A 62 0.44 21.06 8.45
C SER A 62 0.80 21.91 7.22
N LEU A 63 0.12 23.03 7.02
CA LEU A 63 0.35 23.96 5.90
C LEU A 63 0.23 23.26 4.53
N PHE A 64 0.93 23.74 3.51
CA PHE A 64 0.94 23.20 2.15
C PHE A 64 2.37 23.04 1.67
N PHE A 65 2.61 22.09 0.76
CA PHE A 65 3.87 22.05 0.02
C PHE A 65 4.05 23.33 -0.81
N GLN A 66 5.30 23.71 -1.04
CA GLN A 66 5.60 24.86 -1.91
C GLN A 66 5.29 24.52 -3.37
N ASN A 67 5.66 23.32 -3.80
CA ASN A 67 5.41 22.79 -5.14
C ASN A 67 4.22 21.82 -5.14
N LYS A 68 3.59 21.69 -6.31
CA LYS A 68 2.50 20.73 -6.53
C LYS A 68 3.02 19.30 -6.49
N ILE A 69 2.21 18.41 -5.95
CA ILE A 69 2.47 16.97 -5.90
C ILE A 69 2.43 16.41 -7.32
N THR A 70 3.48 15.69 -7.70
CA THR A 70 3.60 15.02 -9.01
C THR A 70 3.53 13.50 -8.91
N CYS A 71 3.78 12.93 -7.74
CA CYS A 71 3.72 11.51 -7.51
C CYS A 71 3.43 11.22 -6.03
N ILE A 72 2.52 10.26 -5.78
CA ILE A 72 2.19 9.72 -4.46
C ILE A 72 2.36 8.21 -4.53
N ILE A 73 3.07 7.66 -3.56
CA ILE A 73 3.27 6.22 -3.39
C ILE A 73 2.81 5.87 -1.97
N ILE A 74 1.90 4.93 -1.84
CA ILE A 74 1.43 4.39 -0.56
C ILE A 74 1.68 2.89 -0.62
N LEU A 75 2.58 2.41 0.22
CA LEU A 75 2.99 1.01 0.29
C LEU A 75 2.39 0.38 1.53
N ASP A 76 1.77 -0.78 1.36
CA ASP A 76 1.27 -1.59 2.46
C ASP A 76 2.41 -2.40 3.09
N ASN A 77 2.65 -2.20 4.38
CA ASN A 77 3.71 -2.92 5.10
C ASN A 77 3.25 -4.28 5.65
N LEU A 78 1.94 -4.56 5.67
CA LEU A 78 1.34 -5.74 6.29
C LEU A 78 0.63 -6.68 5.31
N ASP A 79 0.68 -6.39 4.01
CA ASP A 79 0.03 -7.22 2.97
C ASP A 79 -1.48 -7.39 3.24
N SER A 80 -2.11 -6.30 3.67
CA SER A 80 -3.53 -6.17 3.94
C SER A 80 -4.33 -6.18 2.62
N GLN A 81 -5.64 -6.42 2.72
CA GLN A 81 -6.54 -6.35 1.56
C GLN A 81 -7.13 -4.95 1.34
N ASP A 82 -6.70 -3.98 2.14
CA ASP A 82 -7.30 -2.65 2.23
C ASP A 82 -6.69 -1.72 1.20
N VAL A 83 -7.55 -0.98 0.50
CA VAL A 83 -7.12 -0.08 -0.57
C VAL A 83 -7.00 1.33 0.00
N PRO A 84 -5.81 1.94 -0.04
CA PRO A 84 -5.68 3.36 0.26
C PRO A 84 -6.48 4.22 -0.72
N ASN A 85 -7.07 5.29 -0.20
CA ASN A 85 -7.83 6.25 -0.98
C ASN A 85 -7.29 7.66 -0.75
N ILE A 86 -7.26 8.48 -1.81
CA ILE A 86 -7.02 9.91 -1.71
C ILE A 86 -8.38 10.60 -1.65
N GLU A 87 -8.80 11.04 -0.46
CA GLU A 87 -10.09 11.69 -0.23
C GLU A 87 -10.16 13.10 -0.81
N GLU A 88 -9.08 13.87 -0.62
CA GLU A 88 -8.99 15.27 -1.00
C GLU A 88 -7.56 15.61 -1.46
N GLY A 89 -7.43 16.62 -2.34
CA GLY A 89 -6.13 17.04 -2.86
C GLY A 89 -5.50 16.00 -3.81
N GLY A 90 -4.20 15.74 -3.65
CA GLY A 90 -3.47 14.74 -4.43
C GLY A 90 -2.63 15.35 -5.56
N LEU A 91 -2.62 14.70 -6.72
CA LEU A 91 -1.85 15.16 -7.88
C LEU A 91 -2.22 16.59 -8.28
N ASN A 92 -1.21 17.37 -8.67
CA ASN A 92 -1.34 18.77 -9.07
C ASN A 92 -1.86 19.72 -7.98
N GLU A 93 -1.99 19.23 -6.75
CA GLU A 93 -2.35 20.00 -5.56
C GLU A 93 -1.15 20.09 -4.61
N ASN A 94 -1.22 21.00 -3.63
CA ASN A 94 -0.13 21.21 -2.67
C ASN A 94 -0.34 20.45 -1.34
N TYR A 95 -1.36 19.59 -1.28
CA TYR A 95 -1.66 18.71 -0.16
C TYR A 95 -2.46 17.49 -0.63
N ALA A 96 -2.57 16.47 0.21
CA ALA A 96 -3.46 15.34 0.04
C ALA A 96 -4.04 14.91 1.39
N LEU A 97 -5.25 14.36 1.38
CA LEU A 97 -5.84 13.65 2.51
C LEU A 97 -6.00 12.19 2.11
N ILE A 98 -5.35 11.30 2.84
CA ILE A 98 -5.34 9.86 2.56
C ILE A 98 -6.15 9.16 3.64
N SER A 99 -7.00 8.23 3.23
CA SER A 99 -7.68 7.32 4.14
C SER A 99 -7.47 5.87 3.75
N VAL A 100 -7.46 5.00 4.76
CA VAL A 100 -7.49 3.55 4.61
C VAL A 100 -8.48 3.02 5.63
N GLU A 101 -9.55 2.40 5.15
CA GLU A 101 -10.56 1.75 5.99
C GLU A 101 -10.27 0.26 6.04
N PRO A 102 -10.21 -0.35 7.23
CA PRO A 102 -9.96 -1.78 7.36
C PRO A 102 -11.19 -2.57 6.90
N SER A 103 -10.96 -3.56 6.05
CA SER A 103 -11.98 -4.48 5.54
C SER A 103 -12.35 -5.55 6.56
N LEU A 104 -11.43 -5.89 7.46
CA LEU A 104 -11.58 -6.89 8.50
C LEU A 104 -11.07 -6.41 9.87
N THR A 105 -10.89 -7.35 10.81
CA THR A 105 -10.24 -7.11 12.10
C THR A 105 -8.73 -7.22 11.95
N GLU A 106 -8.13 -6.19 11.36
CA GLU A 106 -6.67 -6.11 11.17
C GLU A 106 -6.08 -4.81 11.71
N LEU A 107 -4.76 -4.81 11.85
CA LEU A 107 -3.97 -3.59 12.03
C LEU A 107 -3.52 -3.12 10.66
N LEU A 108 -3.45 -1.81 10.49
CA LEU A 108 -3.00 -1.18 9.26
C LEU A 108 -1.60 -0.61 9.49
N SER A 109 -0.69 -0.77 8.55
CA SER A 109 0.57 -0.02 8.49
C SER A 109 0.92 0.27 7.05
N PHE A 110 1.03 1.55 6.72
CA PHE A 110 1.35 2.01 5.37
C PHE A 110 2.50 3.01 5.40
N ARG A 111 3.40 2.93 4.43
CA ARG A 111 4.42 3.94 4.18
C ARG A 111 3.97 4.86 3.05
N ILE A 112 3.90 6.16 3.33
CA ILE A 112 3.46 7.15 2.36
C ILE A 112 4.63 8.02 1.94
N GLN A 113 4.84 8.11 0.64
CA GLN A 113 5.89 8.90 0.01
C GLN A 113 5.27 9.86 -0.99
N VAL A 114 5.70 11.12 -0.95
CA VAL A 114 5.20 12.17 -1.85
C VAL A 114 6.35 12.90 -2.50
N TYR A 115 6.22 13.13 -3.81
CA TYR A 115 7.21 13.82 -4.63
C TYR A 115 6.62 15.04 -5.30
N THR A 116 7.46 16.06 -5.47
CA THR A 116 7.20 17.24 -6.29
C THR A 116 8.27 17.39 -7.36
N MET A 117 8.04 18.32 -8.30
CA MET A 117 9.11 18.81 -9.19
C MET A 117 10.21 19.53 -8.43
#